data_AF-A0A227J4E8-F1
#
_entry.id   AF-A0A227J4E8-F1
#
_cell.length_a   1.000
_cell.length_b   1.000
_cell.length_c   1.000
_cell.angle_alpha   90.00
_cell.angle_beta   90.00
_cell.angle_gamma   90.00
#
_symmetry.space_group_name_H-M   'P 1'
#
loop_
_entity.id
_entity.type
_entity.pdbx_description
1 polymer ?
#
loop_
_entity_poly.entity_id
_entity_poly.type
_entity_poly.pdbx_seq_one_letter_code
_entity_poly.pdbx_strand_id
1 'polypeptide(L)'
;AELGGSAVTLTKTADAKVWTGDVVVPVSSELTVGLVVKDYQDLSGNTGAEDRSHSMPITPTLAITPVGNADSSNAAALQITGTSSRFDGQTVSVEIKAQGSETVIASGSATVQS
;
A
#
# COMPACT_ATOMS: atom_id res chain seq x y z
N ALA A 1 17.60 -7.90 -10.51
CA ALA A 1 16.12 -7.81 -10.54
C ALA A 1 15.70 -6.53 -9.83
N GLU A 2 14.49 -6.05 -10.04
CA GLU A 2 13.97 -4.82 -9.44
C GLU A 2 12.53 -5.01 -8.97
N LEU A 3 12.20 -4.58 -7.75
CA LEU A 3 10.83 -4.54 -7.23
C LEU A 3 10.38 -3.09 -7.15
N GLY A 4 9.42 -2.68 -7.99
CA GLY A 4 8.96 -1.29 -8.06
C GLY A 4 10.08 -0.27 -8.29
N GLY A 5 11.11 -0.65 -9.05
CA GLY A 5 12.31 0.15 -9.31
C GLY A 5 13.42 0.05 -8.24
N SER A 6 13.16 -0.57 -7.09
CA SER A 6 14.21 -0.87 -6.10
C SER A 6 15.02 -2.08 -6.53
N ALA A 7 16.34 -1.94 -6.61
CA ALA A 7 17.23 -3.06 -6.95
C ALA A 7 17.16 -4.19 -5.93
N VAL A 8 17.10 -5.43 -6.43
CA VAL A 8 17.13 -6.68 -5.67
C VAL A 8 18.40 -7.44 -6.05
N THR A 9 19.29 -7.65 -5.09
CA THR A 9 20.45 -8.52 -5.25
C THR A 9 20.03 -9.97 -5.06
N LEU A 10 20.09 -10.76 -6.12
CA LEU A 10 19.71 -12.17 -6.10
C LEU A 10 20.92 -13.04 -5.79
N THR A 11 20.77 -13.89 -4.78
CA THR A 11 21.73 -14.92 -4.37
C THR A 11 21.19 -16.29 -4.74
N LYS A 12 22.02 -17.10 -5.38
CA LYS A 12 21.66 -18.47 -5.76
C LYS A 12 21.51 -19.34 -4.51
N THR A 13 20.45 -20.14 -4.46
CA THR A 13 20.27 -21.12 -3.39
C THR A 13 20.99 -22.45 -3.70
N ALA A 14 20.84 -23.45 -2.83
CA ALA A 14 21.34 -24.81 -3.11
C ALA A 14 20.64 -25.43 -4.34
N ASP A 15 19.36 -25.10 -4.58
CA ASP A 15 18.68 -25.43 -5.82
C ASP A 15 19.14 -24.47 -6.93
N ALA A 16 19.72 -25.02 -8.00
CA ALA A 16 20.24 -24.24 -9.10
C ALA A 16 19.17 -23.48 -9.93
N LYS A 17 17.88 -23.74 -9.67
CA LYS A 17 16.75 -23.07 -10.29
C LYS A 17 16.11 -21.98 -9.41
N VAL A 18 16.59 -21.82 -8.18
CA VAL A 18 16.00 -20.89 -7.20
C VAL A 18 17.05 -19.87 -6.76
N TRP A 19 16.66 -18.61 -6.84
CA TRP A 19 17.42 -17.47 -6.32
C TRP A 19 16.55 -16.70 -5.33
N THR A 20 17.19 -16.16 -4.29
CA THR A 20 16.54 -15.36 -3.26
C THR A 20 17.22 -14.01 -3.14
N GLY A 21 16.48 -12.97 -2.82
CA GLY A 21 17.03 -11.65 -2.55
C GLY A 21 16.10 -10.89 -1.63
N ASP A 22 16.69 -10.05 -0.79
CA ASP A 22 15.96 -9.14 0.07
C ASP A 22 15.88 -7.77 -0.59
N VAL A 23 14.76 -7.08 -0.35
CA VAL A 23 14.57 -5.72 -0.83
C VAL A 23 13.68 -4.95 0.13
N VAL A 24 14.02 -3.69 0.35
CA VAL A 24 13.13 -2.76 1.03
C VAL A 24 12.06 -2.32 0.04
N VAL A 25 10.80 -2.51 0.41
CA VAL A 25 9.66 -2.09 -0.41
C VAL A 25 9.79 -0.61 -0.75
N PRO A 26 9.77 -0.22 -2.03
CA PRO A 26 9.90 1.18 -2.42
C PRO A 26 8.75 2.03 -1.85
N VAL A 27 9.09 3.28 -1.51
CA VAL A 27 8.09 4.32 -1.29
C VAL A 27 7.48 4.63 -2.66
N SER A 28 6.18 4.43 -2.78
CA SER A 28 5.42 4.63 -4.02
C SER A 28 4.00 5.08 -3.65
N SER A 29 3.30 5.75 -4.56
CA SER A 29 1.86 6.00 -4.46
C SER A 29 1.02 4.83 -4.96
N GLU A 30 1.64 3.89 -5.69
CA GLU A 30 0.97 2.72 -6.25
C GLU A 30 0.49 1.75 -5.16
N LEU A 31 -0.63 1.09 -5.42
CA LEU A 31 -1.17 0.00 -4.59
C LEU A 31 -0.49 -1.34 -4.85
N THR A 32 0.30 -1.43 -5.92
CA THR A 32 1.01 -2.63 -6.33
C THR A 32 2.34 -2.24 -6.95
N VAL A 33 3.39 -2.99 -6.65
CA VAL A 33 4.70 -2.84 -7.31
C VAL A 33 5.09 -4.11 -8.05
N GLY A 34 5.50 -3.95 -9.31
CA GLY A 34 5.91 -5.08 -10.16
C GLY A 34 7.33 -5.55 -9.83
N LEU A 35 7.55 -6.86 -9.94
CA LEU A 35 8.88 -7.46 -9.97
C LEU A 35 9.34 -7.60 -11.42
N VAL A 36 10.52 -7.08 -11.74
CA VAL A 36 11.18 -7.24 -13.04
C VAL A 36 12.44 -8.07 -12.86
N VAL A 37 12.51 -9.20 -13.55
CA VAL A 37 13.70 -10.05 -13.63
C VAL A 37 14.18 -10.07 -15.07
N LYS A 38 15.38 -9.57 -15.32
CA LYS A 38 15.97 -9.45 -16.66
C LYS A 38 17.49 -9.59 -16.59
N ASP A 39 18.12 -9.70 -17.76
CA ASP A 39 19.58 -9.71 -17.94
C ASP A 39 20.32 -10.80 -17.14
N TYR A 40 19.61 -11.82 -16.65
CA TYR A 40 20.23 -12.97 -16.01
C TYR A 40 20.80 -13.89 -17.08
N GLN A 41 22.01 -14.40 -16.86
CA GLN A 41 22.71 -15.23 -17.83
C GLN A 41 22.89 -16.65 -17.30
N ASP A 42 22.87 -17.62 -18.20
CA ASP A 42 23.35 -18.97 -17.89
C ASP A 42 24.89 -19.02 -17.81
N LEU A 43 25.45 -20.19 -17.49
CA LEU A 43 26.91 -20.37 -17.38
C LEU A 43 27.64 -20.21 -18.73
N SER A 44 26.91 -20.23 -19.84
CA SER A 44 27.45 -20.04 -21.19
C SER A 44 27.34 -18.58 -21.64
N GLY A 45 26.77 -17.69 -20.83
CA GLY A 45 26.56 -16.28 -21.16
C GLY A 45 25.30 -16.01 -21.99
N ASN A 46 24.38 -16.98 -22.12
CA ASN A 46 23.12 -16.72 -22.80
C ASN A 46 22.20 -15.93 -21.87
N THR A 47 21.68 -14.80 -22.36
CA THR A 47 20.73 -13.98 -21.59
C THR A 47 19.33 -14.61 -21.61
N GLY A 48 18.73 -14.76 -20.43
CA GLY A 48 17.37 -15.24 -20.25
C GLY A 48 16.33 -14.19 -20.63
N ALA A 49 15.09 -14.64 -20.84
CA ALA A 49 13.98 -13.76 -21.15
C ALA A 49 13.59 -12.90 -19.93
N GLU A 50 13.16 -11.68 -20.18
CA GLU A 50 12.63 -10.81 -19.13
C GLU A 50 11.27 -11.34 -18.60
N ASP A 51 11.10 -11.35 -17.28
CA ASP A 51 9.85 -11.69 -16.60
C ASP A 51 9.31 -10.48 -15.82
N ARG A 52 8.01 -10.23 -15.97
CA ARG A 52 7.22 -9.19 -15.29
C ARG A 52 5.88 -9.71 -14.77
N SER A 53 5.68 -11.01 -14.73
CA SER A 53 4.39 -11.63 -14.39
C SER A 53 4.04 -11.57 -12.90
N HIS A 54 4.97 -11.10 -12.06
CA HIS A 54 4.83 -11.09 -10.61
C HIS A 54 4.78 -9.65 -10.06
N SER A 55 4.00 -9.47 -9.00
CA SER A 55 3.84 -8.19 -8.33
C SER A 55 3.53 -8.38 -6.86
N MET A 56 3.86 -7.37 -6.06
CA MET A 56 3.57 -7.36 -4.63
C MET A 56 2.53 -6.26 -4.32
N PRO A 57 1.41 -6.60 -3.67
CA PRO A 57 0.45 -5.60 -3.21
C PRO A 57 1.02 -4.81 -2.04
N ILE A 58 0.63 -3.54 -1.93
CA ILE A 58 1.00 -2.67 -0.82
C ILE A 58 -0.26 -2.22 -0.09
N THR A 59 -0.29 -2.44 1.22
CA THR A 59 -1.41 -2.07 2.07
C THR A 59 -1.44 -0.55 2.28
N PRO A 60 -2.54 0.15 1.92
CA PRO A 60 -2.74 1.54 2.28
C PRO A 60 -2.85 1.72 3.79
N THR A 61 -2.46 2.89 4.29
CA THR A 61 -2.65 3.22 5.71
C THR A 61 -3.52 4.45 5.87
N LEU A 62 -4.43 4.39 6.83
CA LEU A 62 -5.22 5.53 7.29
C LEU A 62 -5.03 5.64 8.80
N ALA A 63 -4.42 6.72 9.25
CA ALA A 63 -4.22 7.02 10.65
C ALA A 63 -5.10 8.21 11.03
N ILE A 64 -6.01 8.01 11.98
CA ILE A 64 -6.90 9.05 12.48
C ILE A 64 -6.33 9.62 13.78
N THR A 65 -6.23 10.93 13.88
CA THR A 65 -5.89 11.62 15.12
C THR A 65 -7.01 11.38 16.14
N PRO A 66 -6.70 10.93 17.37
CA PRO A 66 -7.72 10.70 18.38
C PRO A 66 -8.59 11.95 18.57
N VAL A 67 -9.89 11.76 18.46
CA VAL A 67 -10.89 12.78 18.74
C VAL A 67 -11.45 12.59 20.14
N GLY A 68 -11.89 13.67 20.78
CA GLY A 68 -12.57 13.64 22.07
C GLY A 68 -13.96 12.99 21.99
N ASN A 69 -14.75 13.14 23.06
CA ASN A 69 -16.13 12.67 23.07
C ASN A 69 -16.99 13.45 22.06
N ALA A 70 -17.86 12.73 21.36
CA ALA A 70 -18.91 13.30 20.53
C ALA A 70 -20.27 13.08 21.20
N ASP A 71 -21.04 14.14 21.37
CA ASP A 71 -22.40 14.13 21.89
C ASP A 71 -23.32 15.03 21.05
N SER A 72 -24.60 15.13 21.43
CA SER A 72 -25.60 15.90 20.67
C SER A 72 -25.30 17.40 20.58
N SER A 73 -24.42 17.94 21.42
CA SER A 73 -24.05 19.36 21.42
C SER A 73 -22.91 19.68 20.45
N ASN A 74 -22.02 18.71 20.18
CA ASN A 74 -20.79 18.96 19.42
C ASN A 74 -20.61 18.09 18.17
N ALA A 75 -21.42 17.04 17.96
CA ALA A 75 -21.26 16.10 16.86
C ALA A 75 -21.27 16.76 15.47
N ALA A 76 -22.09 17.80 15.28
CA ALA A 76 -22.18 18.51 14.00
C ALA A 76 -20.94 19.37 13.67
N ALA A 77 -20.14 19.73 14.67
CA ALA A 77 -18.92 20.54 14.52
C ALA A 77 -17.64 19.70 14.65
N LEU A 78 -17.77 18.37 14.84
CA LEU A 78 -16.62 17.49 15.04
C LEU A 78 -15.75 17.44 13.79
N GLN A 79 -14.47 17.75 13.96
CA GLN A 79 -13.47 17.60 12.90
C GLN A 79 -12.69 16.31 13.14
N ILE A 80 -12.68 15.45 12.12
CA ILE A 80 -11.86 14.23 12.09
C ILE A 80 -10.65 14.54 11.22
N THR A 81 -9.46 14.46 11.81
CA THR A 81 -8.20 14.74 11.13
C THR A 81 -7.30 13.50 11.19
N GLY A 82 -6.31 13.45 10.31
CA GLY A 82 -5.43 12.30 10.20
C GLY A 82 -4.46 12.40 9.04
N THR A 83 -3.76 11.30 8.78
CA THR A 83 -2.86 11.14 7.64
C THR A 83 -3.18 9.82 6.93
N SER A 84 -3.02 9.79 5.62
CA SER A 84 -3.14 8.58 4.81
C SER A 84 -1.89 8.34 3.98
N SER A 85 -1.65 7.09 3.59
CA SER A 85 -0.73 6.74 2.52
C SER A 85 -1.43 5.85 1.49
N ARG A 86 -1.21 6.15 0.20
CA ARG A 86 -1.73 5.34 -0.93
C ARG A 86 -3.26 5.28 -0.96
N PHE A 87 -3.91 6.37 -0.57
CA PHE A 87 -5.35 6.58 -0.75
C PHE A 87 -5.64 7.57 -1.88
N ASP A 88 -4.62 8.03 -2.60
CA ASP A 88 -4.75 9.06 -3.64
C ASP A 88 -5.75 8.61 -4.71
N GLY A 89 -6.71 9.49 -5.04
CA GLY A 89 -7.80 9.17 -5.96
C GLY A 89 -8.87 8.24 -5.39
N GLN A 90 -8.68 7.68 -4.19
CA GLN A 90 -9.67 6.86 -3.51
C GLN A 90 -10.68 7.73 -2.76
N THR A 91 -11.92 7.25 -2.68
CA THR A 91 -12.96 7.87 -1.86
C THR A 91 -12.90 7.30 -0.45
N VAL A 92 -12.78 8.18 0.54
CA VAL A 92 -12.87 7.84 1.95
C VAL A 92 -14.23 8.29 2.46
N SER A 93 -14.96 7.37 3.09
CA SER A 93 -16.26 7.64 3.72
C SER A 93 -16.13 7.45 5.22
N VAL A 94 -16.73 8.35 5.99
CA VAL A 94 -16.76 8.30 7.45
C VAL A 94 -18.20 8.34 7.91
N GLU A 95 -18.51 7.49 8.90
CA GLU A 95 -19.79 7.47 9.59
C GLU A 95 -19.54 7.69 11.08
N ILE A 96 -20.37 8.54 11.69
CA ILE A 96 -20.38 8.77 13.13
C ILE A 96 -21.63 8.06 13.67
N LYS A 97 -21.43 7.25 14.71
CA LYS A 97 -22.47 6.52 15.43
C LYS A 97 -22.32 6.77 16.93
N ALA A 98 -23.44 6.76 17.66
CA ALA A 98 -23.38 6.75 19.12
C ALA A 98 -22.86 5.39 19.60
N GLN A 99 -22.06 5.37 20.68
CA GLN A 99 -21.55 4.12 21.25
C GLN A 99 -22.70 3.16 21.60
N GLY A 100 -22.60 1.91 21.16
CA GLY A 100 -23.65 0.90 21.38
C GLY A 100 -24.89 1.05 20.48
N SER A 101 -24.84 1.92 19.47
CA SER A 101 -25.89 2.09 18.46
C SER A 101 -25.33 1.88 17.05
N GLU A 102 -26.09 1.22 16.19
CA GLU A 102 -25.78 1.12 14.77
C GLU A 102 -26.29 2.31 13.94
N THR A 103 -27.07 3.20 14.55
CA THR A 103 -27.64 4.35 13.87
C THR A 103 -26.56 5.38 13.54
N VAL A 104 -26.39 5.66 12.24
CA VAL A 104 -25.52 6.73 11.75
C VAL A 104 -26.17 8.07 12.07
N ILE A 105 -25.46 8.91 12.84
CA ILE A 105 -25.92 10.25 13.23
C ILE A 105 -25.37 11.34 12.29
N ALA A 106 -24.23 11.08 11.64
CA ALA A 106 -23.66 11.91 10.61
C ALA A 106 -22.77 11.07 9.70
N SER A 107 -22.66 11.45 8.44
CA SER A 107 -21.71 10.83 7.50
C SER A 107 -21.17 11.87 6.54
N GLY A 108 -20.02 11.55 5.94
CA GLY A 108 -19.41 12.37 4.92
C GLY A 108 -18.43 11.54 4.10
N SER A 109 -18.13 12.01 2.90
CA SER A 109 -17.11 11.41 2.06
C SER A 109 -16.31 12.47 1.33
N ALA A 110 -15.07 12.12 1.00
CA ALA A 110 -14.19 12.95 0.21
C ALA A 110 -13.26 12.08 -0.62
N THR A 111 -12.82 12.59 -1.77
CA THR A 111 -11.73 12.00 -2.54
C THR A 111 -10.42 12.55 -2.03
N VAL A 112 -9.46 11.67 -1.75
CA VAL A 112 -8.11 12.09 -1.39
C VAL A 112 -7.41 12.62 -2.63
N GLN A 113 -6.95 13.86 -2.55
CA GLN A 113 -6.21 14.47 -3.65
C GLN A 113 -4.81 13.82 -3.75
N SER A 114 -4.42 13.51 -4.99
CA SER A 114 -3.07 13.06 -5.37
C SER A 114 -2.03 14.16 -5.29
#